data_AF-A0A537AB30-F1
#
_entry.id   AF-A0A537AB30-F1
#
_cell.length_a   1.000
_cell.length_b   1.000
_cell.length_c   1.000
_cell.angle_alpha   90.00
_cell.angle_beta   90.00
_cell.angle_gamma   90.00
#
_symmetry.space_group_name_H-M   'P 1'
#
loop_
_entity.id
_entity.type
_entity.pdbx_description
1 polymer ?
#
loop_
_entity_poly.entity_id
_entity_poly.type
_entity_poly.pdbx_seq_one_letter_code
_entity_poly.pdbx_strand_id
1 'polypeptide(L)' 'PNVACKVLDWAIQAHGGGGMSEDFPLAYMYAHSRTLRFADGPDEVHRNAIAKLELSKHIAAPKR' A
#
# COMPACT_ATOMS: atom_id res chain seq x y z
N PRO A 1 -2.30 0.52 0.99
CA PRO A 1 -3.02 -0.38 0.03
C PRO A 1 -2.04 -1.19 -0.86
N ASN A 2 -1.09 -1.90 -0.23
CA ASN A 2 -0.01 -2.57 -0.98
C ASN A 2 -0.46 -3.84 -1.71
N VAL A 3 -1.35 -4.62 -1.09
CA VAL A 3 -1.89 -5.84 -1.70
C VAL A 3 -2.78 -5.52 -2.90
N ALA A 4 -3.61 -4.48 -2.79
CA ALA A 4 -4.50 -4.05 -3.87
C ALA A 4 -3.73 -3.65 -5.13
N CYS A 5 -2.70 -2.81 -5.00
CA CYS A 5 -1.83 -2.45 -6.13
C CYS A 5 -1.17 -3.68 -6.76
N LYS A 6 -0.72 -4.65 -5.95
CA LYS A 6 -0.07 -5.87 -6.44
C LYS A 6 -1.02 -6.78 -7.23
N VAL A 7 -2.25 -6.95 -6.76
CA VAL A 7 -3.26 -7.76 -7.46
C VAL A 7 -3.68 -7.08 -8.77
N LEU A 8 -3.82 -5.74 -8.76
CA LEU A 8 -4.14 -4.98 -9.96
C LEU A 8 -3.02 -5.06 -11.00
N ASP A 9 -1.76 -5.01 -10.59
CA ASP A 9 -0.60 -5.19 -11.48
C ASP A 9 -0.61 -6.56 -12.18
N TRP A 10 -0.88 -7.63 -11.43
CA TRP A 10 -1.05 -8.97 -12.02
C TRP A 10 -2.23 -9.05 -13.00
N ALA A 11 -3.34 -8.39 -12.67
CA ALA A 11 -4.50 -8.35 -13.56
C ALA A 11 -4.19 -7.59 -14.85
N ILE A 12 -3.49 -6.45 -14.79
CA ILE A 12 -3.04 -5.69 -15.96
C ILE A 12 -2.15 -6.58 -16.84
N GLN A 13 -1.18 -7.27 -16.24
CA GLN A 13 -0.26 -8.13 -16.97
C GLN A 13 -0.97 -9.31 -17.65
N ALA A 14 -1.98 -9.90 -17.00
CA ALA A 14 -2.79 -10.97 -17.58
C ALA A 14 -3.63 -10.50 -18.79
N HIS A 15 -4.04 -9.24 -18.82
CA HIS A 15 -4.84 -8.65 -19.92
C HIS A 15 -3.98 -8.02 -21.03
N GLY A 16 -2.65 -8.00 -20.88
CA GLY A 16 -1.72 -7.44 -21.87
C GLY A 16 -2.05 -5.98 -22.22
N GLY A 17 -2.08 -5.65 -23.51
CA GLY A 17 -2.41 -4.30 -23.99
C GLY A 17 -3.79 -3.81 -23.56
N GLY A 18 -4.77 -4.72 -23.39
CA GLY A 18 -6.10 -4.39 -22.88
C GLY A 18 -6.09 -3.96 -21.41
N GLY A 19 -5.16 -4.49 -20.61
CA GLY A 19 -5.02 -4.08 -19.20
C GLY A 19 -4.53 -2.65 -19.02
N MET A 20 -3.96 -2.06 -20.08
CA MET A 20 -3.46 -0.67 -20.12
C MET A 20 -4.38 0.28 -20.88
N SER A 21 -5.42 -0.24 -21.55
CA SER A 21 -6.43 0.56 -22.26
C SER A 21 -7.65 0.82 -21.38
N GLU A 22 -8.62 1.55 -21.93
CA GLU A 22 -9.92 1.77 -21.28
C GLU A 22 -10.87 0.58 -21.46
N ASP A 23 -10.42 -0.52 -22.08
CA ASP A 23 -11.24 -1.73 -22.28
C ASP A 23 -11.52 -2.44 -20.94
N PHE A 24 -10.61 -2.28 -19.97
CA PHE A 24 -10.77 -2.76 -18.60
C PHE A 24 -10.48 -1.63 -17.62
N PRO A 25 -11.20 -1.51 -16.49
CA PRO A 25 -11.00 -0.44 -15.52
C PRO A 25 -9.69 -0.57 -14.71
N LEU A 26 -8.79 -1.49 -15.09
CA LEU A 26 -7.63 -1.90 -14.32
C LEU A 26 -6.60 -0.77 -14.14
N ALA A 27 -6.32 -0.01 -15.21
CA ALA A 27 -5.39 1.11 -15.16
C ALA A 27 -5.88 2.22 -14.22
N TYR A 28 -7.17 2.57 -14.31
CA TYR A 28 -7.81 3.54 -13.42
C TYR A 28 -7.77 3.07 -11.95
N MET A 29 -8.16 1.82 -11.70
CA MET A 29 -8.16 1.24 -10.36
C MET A 29 -6.75 1.22 -9.75
N TYR A 30 -5.72 0.91 -10.54
CA TYR A 30 -4.33 0.93 -10.09
C TYR A 30 -3.89 2.34 -9.67
N ALA A 31 -4.18 3.34 -10.51
CA ALA A 31 -3.88 4.73 -10.20
C ALA A 31 -4.60 5.18 -8.93
N HIS A 32 -5.90 4.90 -8.80
CA HIS A 32 -6.69 5.23 -7.62
C HIS A 32 -6.20 4.52 -6.35
N SER A 33 -5.87 3.23 -6.41
CA SER A 33 -5.31 2.51 -5.26
C SER A 33 -3.97 3.10 -4.81
N ARG A 34 -3.18 3.65 -5.75
CA ARG A 34 -1.91 4.31 -5.41
C ARG A 34 -2.11 5.66 -4.74
N THR A 35 -3.14 6.43 -5.11
CA THR A 35 -3.39 7.75 -4.46
C THR A 35 -3.72 7.60 -2.98
N LEU A 36 -4.38 6.50 -2.59
CA LEU A 36 -4.68 6.16 -1.21
C LEU A 36 -3.43 5.95 -0.33
N ARG A 37 -2.25 5.74 -0.91
CA ARG A 37 -0.97 5.72 -0.17
C ARG A 37 -0.53 7.11 0.29
N PHE A 38 -1.18 8.17 -0.18
CA PHE A 38 -0.89 9.55 0.22
C PHE A 38 -2.02 10.15 1.07
N ALA A 39 -3.26 9.69 0.91
CA ALA A 39 -4.45 10.36 1.42
C ALA A 39 -4.60 10.38 2.95
N ASP A 40 -4.18 9.32 3.66
CA ASP A 40 -4.41 9.17 5.12
C ASP A 40 -3.11 9.25 5.96
N GLY A 41 -2.12 9.98 5.44
CA GLY A 41 -0.74 9.93 5.91
C GLY A 41 0.07 8.95 5.08
N PRO A 42 1.23 9.36 4.53
CA PRO A 42 2.09 8.46 3.77
C PRO A 42 2.41 7.19 4.55
N ASP A 43 2.60 6.06 3.85
CA ASP A 43 2.95 4.78 4.48
C ASP A 43 4.16 4.91 5.45
N GLU A 44 5.03 5.89 5.26
CA GLU A 44 6.14 6.26 6.15
C GLU A 44 5.66 6.74 7.52
N VAL A 45 4.61 7.58 7.56
CA VAL A 45 4.01 8.09 8.79
C VAL A 45 3.34 6.95 9.55
N HIS A 46 2.61 6.08 8.84
CA HIS A 46 2.01 4.88 9.43
C HIS A 46 3.07 3.94 10.02
N ARG A 47 4.16 3.68 9.27
CA ARG A 47 5.28 2.86 9.77
C ARG A 47 5.99 3.50 10.97
N ASN A 48 6.17 4.82 10.97
CA ASN A 48 6.78 5.54 12.10
C ASN A 48 5.90 5.47 13.36
N ALA A 49 4.58 5.59 13.21
CA ALA A 49 3.64 5.42 14.33
C ALA A 49 3.74 4.02 14.95
N ILE A 50 3.75 2.97 14.12
CA ILE A 50 3.95 1.58 14.57
C ILE A 50 5.31 1.42 15.25
N ALA A 51 6.38 1.95 14.67
CA ALA A 51 7.73 1.86 15.24
C ALA A 51 7.81 2.49 16.64
N LYS A 52 7.18 3.65 16.85
CA LYS A 52 7.10 4.29 18.18
C LYS A 52 6.35 3.43 19.19
N LEU A 53 5.26 2.79 18.77
CA LEU A 53 4.48 1.88 19.62
C LEU A 53 5.23 0.59 19.97
N GLU A 54 6.02 0.03 19.06
CA GLU A 54 6.84 -1.15 19.36
C GLU A 54 8.03 -0.80 20.27
N LEU A 55 8.71 0.31 20.00
CA LEU A 55 9.85 0.76 20.82
C LEU A 55 9.43 1.07 22.27
N SER A 56 8.25 1.65 22.49
CA SER A 56 7.77 1.96 23.85
C SER A 56 7.58 0.71 24.71
N LYS A 57 7.15 -0.42 24.12
CA LYS A 57 7.03 -1.72 24.81
C LYS A 57 8.38 -2.24 25.31
N HIS A 58 9.45 -1.99 24.55
CA HIS A 58 10.80 -2.44 24.90
C HIS A 58 11.53 -1.49 25.85
N ILE A 59 11.24 -0.19 25.83
CA ILE A 59 11.85 0.81 26.73
C ILE A 59 11.25 0.73 28.14
N ALA A 60 9.97 0.38 28.28
CA ALA A 60 9.29 0.30 29.58
C ALA A 60 9.48 -1.04 30.33
N ALA A 61 10.04 -2.07 29.69
CA ALA A 61 10.28 -3.36 30.32
C ALA A 61 11.67 -3.35 31.02
N PRO A 62 11.73 -3.41 32.37
CA PRO A 62 13.01 -3.48 33.05
C PRO A 62 13.67 -4.83 32.74
N LYS A 63 14.90 -4.81 32.22
CA LYS A 63 15.76 -6.01 32.17
C LYS A 63 15.94 -6.53 33.60
N ARG A 64 15.43 -7.72 33.87
CA ARG A 64 15.86 -8.54 35.02
C ARG A 64 17.33 -8.93 34.85
#